data_AF-R5GFQ1-F1
#
_entry.id   AF-R5GFQ1-F1
#
_cell.length_a   1.000
_cell.length_b   1.000
_cell.length_c   1.000
_cell.angle_alpha   90.00
_cell.angle_beta   90.00
_cell.angle_gamma   90.00
#
_symmetry.space_group_name_H-M   'P 1'
#
loop_
_entity.id
_entity.type
_entity.pdbx_description
1 polymer ?
#
loop_
_entity_poly.entity_id
_entity_poly.type
_entity_poly.pdbx_seq_one_letter_code
_entity_poly.pdbx_strand_id
1 'polypeptide(L)'
;MKYKMQESLEKTKSQMRKGVMEYAILLILRHREAYSVDLINILKENDLIVVEGTIYPLLTRLRKEGLIKYTWVESSQGPPRKYYVITDAGRAYLDELRKLWVSMRDSVDLLDNETPSWGTGTSRTGLEFAEGEYVISTRDDDRFIQKEDEEAVNDQEEK
;
A
#
# COMPACT_ATOMS: atom_id res chain seq x y z
N MET A 1 -8.63 5.45 -24.88
CA MET A 1 -7.38 5.20 -24.12
C MET A 1 -7.33 6.00 -22.81
N LYS A 2 -7.40 7.35 -22.84
CA LYS A 2 -7.38 8.21 -21.62
C LYS A 2 -8.38 7.81 -20.51
N TYR A 3 -9.63 7.50 -20.87
CA TYR A 3 -10.66 7.08 -19.91
C TYR A 3 -10.34 5.76 -19.19
N LYS A 4 -9.81 4.75 -19.91
CA LYS A 4 -9.42 3.46 -19.31
C LYS A 4 -8.26 3.62 -18.31
N MET A 5 -7.31 4.51 -18.61
CA MET A 5 -6.19 4.81 -17.73
C MET A 5 -6.66 5.48 -16.42
N GLN A 6 -7.56 6.46 -16.53
CA GLN A 6 -8.14 7.14 -15.36
C GLN A 6 -8.92 6.18 -14.46
N GLU A 7 -9.73 5.30 -15.06
CA GLU A 7 -10.46 4.27 -14.31
C GLU A 7 -9.52 3.31 -13.57
N SER A 8 -8.44 2.86 -14.22
CA SER A 8 -7.43 2.01 -13.59
C SER A 8 -6.74 2.71 -12.41
N LEU A 9 -6.40 4.00 -12.56
CA LEU A 9 -5.74 4.77 -11.51
C LEU A 9 -6.63 4.93 -10.27
N GLU A 10 -7.91 5.24 -10.45
CA GLU A 10 -8.86 5.35 -9.32
C GLU A 10 -9.05 4.01 -8.60
N LYS A 11 -9.09 2.90 -9.35
CA LYS A 11 -9.13 1.56 -8.77
C LYS A 11 -7.87 1.28 -7.94
N THR A 12 -6.69 1.59 -8.45
CA THR A 12 -5.42 1.40 -7.75
C THR A 12 -5.34 2.27 -6.49
N LYS A 13 -5.70 3.55 -6.60
CA LYS A 13 -5.80 4.49 -5.47
C LYS A 13 -6.70 3.95 -4.35
N SER A 14 -7.86 3.40 -4.73
CA SER A 14 -8.79 2.75 -3.80
C SER A 14 -8.15 1.54 -3.08
N GLN A 15 -7.45 0.67 -3.79
CA GLN A 15 -6.81 -0.50 -3.19
C GLN A 15 -5.66 -0.13 -2.25
N MET A 16 -4.81 0.82 -2.64
CA MET A 16 -3.73 1.31 -1.79
C MET A 16 -4.28 1.86 -0.45
N ARG A 17 -5.36 2.64 -0.50
CA ARG A 17 -6.01 3.17 0.71
C ARG A 17 -6.62 2.13 1.61
N LYS A 18 -7.27 1.11 1.03
CA LYS A 18 -7.79 -0.03 1.79
C LYS A 18 -6.66 -0.72 2.56
N GLY A 19 -5.49 -0.88 1.93
CA GLY A 19 -4.30 -1.50 2.54
C GLY A 19 -3.78 -0.75 3.77
N VAL A 20 -3.85 0.59 3.79
CA VAL A 20 -3.35 1.41 4.91
C VAL A 20 -4.41 1.84 5.91
N MET A 21 -5.70 1.55 5.65
CA MET A 21 -6.81 2.08 6.45
C MET A 21 -6.78 1.63 7.91
N GLU A 22 -6.41 0.37 8.16
CA GLU A 22 -6.23 -0.15 9.51
C GLU A 22 -5.15 0.61 10.27
N TYR A 23 -3.99 0.79 9.64
CA TYR A 23 -2.88 1.55 10.20
C TYR A 23 -3.30 2.99 10.52
N ALA A 24 -4.01 3.64 9.59
CA ALA A 24 -4.51 5.00 9.78
C ALA A 24 -5.47 5.12 10.97
N ILE A 25 -6.43 4.19 11.13
CA ILE A 25 -7.35 4.18 12.27
C ILE A 25 -6.59 4.05 13.59
N LEU A 26 -5.63 3.11 13.68
CA LEU A 26 -4.85 2.92 14.90
C LEU A 26 -3.95 4.12 15.21
N LEU A 27 -3.39 4.78 14.18
CA LEU A 27 -2.66 6.05 14.35
C LEU A 27 -3.54 7.13 14.97
N ILE A 28 -4.78 7.29 14.50
CA ILE A 28 -5.73 8.27 15.06
C ILE A 28 -6.03 7.93 16.52
N LEU A 29 -6.37 6.66 16.79
CA LEU A 29 -6.76 6.18 18.14
C LEU A 29 -5.60 6.17 19.14
N ARG A 30 -4.33 6.20 18.68
CA ARG A 30 -3.16 6.35 19.53
C ARG A 30 -3.18 7.65 20.33
N HIS A 31 -3.68 8.72 19.71
CA HIS A 31 -3.66 10.07 20.26
C HIS A 31 -4.85 10.38 21.17
N ARG A 32 -6.05 9.93 20.77
CA ARG A 32 -7.28 10.12 21.54
C ARG A 32 -8.31 9.07 21.19
N GLU A 33 -9.26 8.85 22.10
CA GLU A 33 -10.48 8.12 21.77
C GLU A 33 -11.32 8.88 20.74
N ALA A 34 -12.06 8.16 19.91
CA ALA A 34 -12.83 8.77 18.82
C ALA A 34 -14.13 8.03 18.56
N TYR A 35 -15.17 8.78 18.19
CA TYR A 35 -16.40 8.20 17.64
C TYR A 35 -16.16 7.82 16.17
N SER A 36 -16.93 6.85 15.65
CA SER A 36 -16.79 6.38 14.27
C SER A 36 -16.95 7.48 13.22
N VAL A 37 -17.81 8.48 13.49
CA VAL A 37 -17.95 9.65 12.61
C VAL A 37 -16.69 10.53 12.63
N ASP A 38 -16.05 10.71 13.78
CA ASP A 38 -14.79 11.46 13.86
C ASP A 38 -13.69 10.75 13.08
N LEU A 39 -13.60 9.42 13.18
CA LEU A 39 -12.67 8.61 12.39
C LEU A 39 -12.92 8.79 10.89
N ILE A 40 -14.19 8.71 10.45
CA ILE A 40 -14.59 8.93 9.05
C ILE A 40 -14.14 10.30 8.56
N ASN A 41 -14.38 11.35 9.37
CA ASN A 41 -14.04 12.72 9.00
C ASN A 41 -12.52 12.91 8.89
N ILE A 42 -11.75 12.45 9.87
CA ILE A 42 -10.28 12.54 9.82
C ILE A 42 -9.74 11.75 8.61
N LEU A 43 -10.26 10.56 8.32
CA LEU A 43 -9.85 9.78 7.15
C LEU A 43 -10.24 10.48 5.83
N LYS A 44 -11.36 11.19 5.76
CA LYS A 44 -11.74 12.02 4.60
C LYS A 44 -10.78 13.19 4.40
N GLU A 45 -10.50 13.93 5.46
CA GLU A 45 -9.62 15.10 5.44
C GLU A 45 -8.19 14.76 5.01
N ASN A 46 -7.74 13.54 5.30
CA ASN A 46 -6.42 13.05 4.93
C ASN A 46 -6.41 12.24 3.61
N ASP A 47 -7.51 12.23 2.87
CA ASP A 47 -7.63 11.48 1.61
C ASP A 47 -7.27 9.99 1.81
N LEU A 48 -7.78 9.37 2.87
CA LEU A 48 -7.56 7.95 3.22
C LEU A 48 -8.85 7.14 3.26
N ILE A 49 -10.01 7.80 3.27
CA ILE A 49 -11.28 7.08 3.18
C ILE A 49 -11.49 6.51 1.77
N VAL A 50 -12.11 5.33 1.71
CA VAL A 50 -12.45 4.68 0.45
C VAL A 50 -13.97 4.60 0.29
N VAL A 51 -14.65 3.98 1.24
CA VAL A 51 -16.11 3.93 1.32
C VAL A 51 -16.49 3.95 2.80
N GLU A 52 -17.43 4.79 3.22
CA GLU A 52 -17.83 4.88 4.65
C GLU A 52 -18.29 3.53 5.23
N GLY A 53 -18.92 2.70 4.39
CA GLY A 53 -19.36 1.35 4.74
C GLY A 53 -18.24 0.38 5.15
N THR A 54 -16.96 0.69 4.90
CA THR A 54 -15.84 -0.18 5.31
C THR A 54 -15.39 0.06 6.75
N ILE A 55 -15.76 1.19 7.36
CA ILE A 55 -15.27 1.56 8.69
C ILE A 55 -15.85 0.67 9.79
N TYR A 56 -17.17 0.45 9.80
CA TYR A 56 -17.81 -0.36 10.85
C TYR A 56 -17.39 -1.83 10.87
N PRO A 57 -17.30 -2.54 9.72
CA PRO A 57 -16.73 -3.89 9.68
C PRO A 57 -15.28 -3.93 10.16
N LEU A 58 -14.46 -2.95 9.77
CA LEU A 58 -13.06 -2.86 10.20
C LEU A 58 -12.95 -2.66 11.72
N LEU A 59 -13.69 -1.70 12.29
CA LEU A 59 -13.74 -1.49 13.74
C LEU A 59 -14.23 -2.74 14.49
N THR A 60 -15.20 -3.46 13.92
CA THR A 60 -15.69 -4.72 14.49
C THR A 60 -14.59 -5.78 14.53
N ARG A 61 -13.79 -5.90 13.45
CA ARG A 61 -12.66 -6.83 13.37
C ARG A 61 -11.56 -6.46 14.36
N LEU A 62 -11.09 -5.21 14.36
CA LEU A 62 -10.05 -4.74 15.28
C LEU A 62 -10.43 -4.95 16.75
N ARG A 63 -11.73 -4.81 17.08
CA ARG A 63 -12.24 -5.12 18.41
C ARG A 63 -12.21 -6.61 18.72
N LYS A 64 -12.62 -7.46 17.76
CA LYS A 64 -12.57 -8.93 17.92
C LYS A 64 -11.15 -9.44 18.11
N GLU A 65 -10.18 -8.79 17.46
CA GLU A 65 -8.73 -9.06 17.61
C GLU A 65 -8.14 -8.45 18.89
N GLY A 66 -8.93 -7.70 19.66
CA GLY A 66 -8.48 -7.09 20.92
C GLY A 66 -7.58 -5.87 20.75
N LEU A 67 -7.42 -5.34 19.54
CA LEU A 67 -6.58 -4.18 19.24
C LEU A 67 -7.23 -2.86 19.65
N ILE A 68 -8.56 -2.82 19.67
CA ILE A 68 -9.35 -1.69 20.16
C ILE A 68 -10.46 -2.17 21.09
N LYS A 69 -10.92 -1.28 21.96
CA LYS A 69 -12.14 -1.44 22.76
C LYS A 69 -13.04 -0.23 22.54
N TYR A 70 -14.28 -0.28 23.07
CA TYR A 70 -15.13 0.90 23.10
C TYR A 70 -15.76 1.11 24.47
N THR A 71 -16.05 2.36 24.79
CA THR A 71 -16.87 2.78 25.92
C THR A 71 -18.16 3.39 25.39
N TRP A 72 -19.25 3.26 26.15
CA TRP A 72 -20.47 4.00 25.90
C TRP A 72 -20.38 5.36 26.58
N VAL A 73 -20.57 6.41 25.81
CA VAL A 73 -20.62 7.79 26.30
C VAL A 73 -22.03 8.30 26.06
N GLU A 74 -22.66 8.80 27.13
CA GLU A 74 -23.98 9.43 27.04
C GLU A 74 -23.91 10.64 26.11
N SER A 75 -24.87 10.74 25.21
CA SER A 75 -25.00 11.89 24.32
C SER A 75 -25.93 12.89 24.98
N SER A 76 -25.56 14.19 24.96
CA SER A 76 -26.42 15.27 25.46
C SER A 76 -27.76 15.35 24.73
N GLN A 77 -27.83 14.79 23.51
CA GLN A 77 -29.04 14.57 22.72
C GLN A 77 -28.91 13.24 21.97
N GLY A 78 -29.90 12.35 22.10
CA GLY A 78 -29.98 11.09 21.34
C GLY A 78 -29.31 9.87 22.02
N PRO A 79 -29.18 8.74 21.29
CA PRO A 79 -28.68 7.50 21.87
C PRO A 79 -27.21 7.58 22.28
N PRO A 80 -26.76 6.72 23.22
CA PRO A 80 -25.37 6.63 23.62
C PRO A 80 -24.43 6.41 22.41
N ARG A 81 -23.27 7.07 22.44
CA ARG A 81 -22.24 6.95 21.40
C ARG A 81 -21.15 5.98 21.83
N LYS A 82 -20.60 5.22 20.88
CA LYS A 82 -19.44 4.35 21.14
C LYS A 82 -18.16 5.10 20.84
N TYR A 83 -17.33 5.35 21.84
CA TYR A 83 -16.00 5.89 21.67
C TYR A 83 -15.00 4.75 21.63
N TYR A 84 -14.24 4.65 20.55
CA TYR A 84 -13.21 3.64 20.37
C TYR A 84 -11.90 4.11 20.97
N VAL A 85 -11.19 3.18 21.62
CA VAL A 85 -9.91 3.42 22.29
C VAL A 85 -8.97 2.29 21.89
N ILE A 86 -7.72 2.61 21.54
CA ILE A 86 -6.69 1.61 21.30
C ILE A 86 -6.31 0.89 22.61
N THR A 87 -6.12 -0.42 22.57
CA THR A 87 -5.64 -1.21 23.72
C THR A 87 -4.11 -1.24 23.76
N ASP A 88 -3.52 -1.79 24.83
CA ASP A 88 -2.06 -1.98 24.89
C ASP A 88 -1.57 -2.96 23.81
N ALA A 89 -2.34 -4.02 23.55
CA ALA A 89 -2.07 -4.93 22.43
C ALA A 89 -2.17 -4.19 21.08
N GLY A 90 -3.15 -3.30 20.91
CA GLY A 90 -3.28 -2.44 19.74
C GLY A 90 -2.10 -1.49 19.57
N ARG A 91 -1.54 -0.94 20.65
CA ARG A 91 -0.34 -0.08 20.61
C ARG A 91 0.89 -0.86 20.18
N ALA A 92 1.13 -2.04 20.76
CA ALA A 92 2.23 -2.91 20.36
C ALA A 92 2.13 -3.30 18.88
N TYR A 93 0.93 -3.67 18.43
CA TYR A 93 0.67 -3.99 17.02
C TYR A 93 0.85 -2.78 16.10
N LEU A 94 0.43 -1.58 16.52
CA LEU A 94 0.65 -0.33 15.79
C LEU A 94 2.15 -0.03 15.60
N ASP A 95 2.98 -0.34 16.58
CA ASP A 95 4.44 -0.16 16.47
C ASP A 95 5.05 -1.11 15.42
N GLU A 96 4.56 -2.35 15.32
CA GLU A 96 4.94 -3.27 14.24
C GLU A 96 4.44 -2.81 12.87
N LEU A 97 3.19 -2.34 12.78
CA LEU A 97 2.66 -1.76 11.54
C LEU A 97 3.48 -0.55 11.09
N ARG A 98 3.97 0.27 12.03
CA ARG A 98 4.83 1.41 11.71
C ARG A 98 6.15 0.95 11.09
N LYS A 99 6.79 -0.07 11.65
CA LYS A 99 8.04 -0.63 11.08
C LYS A 99 7.80 -1.16 9.67
N LEU A 100 6.71 -1.91 9.49
CA LEU A 100 6.32 -2.46 8.19
C LEU A 100 6.08 -1.35 7.16
N TRP A 101 5.33 -0.31 7.55
CA TRP A 101 5.06 0.85 6.69
C TRP A 101 6.33 1.56 6.26
N VAL A 102 7.22 1.87 7.21
CA VAL A 102 8.49 2.54 6.93
C VAL A 102 9.33 1.69 5.98
N SER A 103 9.52 0.40 6.28
CA SER A 103 10.30 -0.49 5.41
C SER A 103 9.72 -0.59 4.01
N MET A 104 8.40 -0.70 3.86
CA MET A 104 7.75 -0.79 2.56
C MET A 104 7.88 0.51 1.76
N ARG A 105 7.62 1.65 2.41
CA ARG A 105 7.78 2.97 1.79
C ARG A 105 9.22 3.16 1.34
N ASP A 106 10.19 2.91 2.21
CA ASP A 106 11.61 3.13 1.91
C ASP A 106 12.08 2.25 0.74
N SER A 107 11.62 1.00 0.66
CA SER A 107 11.91 0.14 -0.50
C SER A 107 11.31 0.67 -1.81
N VAL A 108 10.09 1.22 -1.77
CA VAL A 108 9.45 1.81 -2.97
C VAL A 108 10.15 3.10 -3.35
N ASP A 109 10.41 3.98 -2.39
CA ASP A 109 11.11 5.25 -2.60
C ASP A 109 12.52 5.00 -3.17
N LEU A 110 13.22 3.96 -2.70
CA LEU A 110 14.51 3.56 -3.26
C LEU A 110 14.39 3.21 -4.75
N LEU A 111 13.42 2.37 -5.11
CA LEU A 111 13.19 1.97 -6.51
C LEU A 111 12.71 3.11 -7.40
N ASP A 112 12.03 4.11 -6.84
CA ASP A 112 11.55 5.29 -7.57
C ASP A 112 12.69 6.29 -7.84
N ASN A 113 13.65 6.39 -6.91
CA ASN A 113 14.75 7.35 -7.00
C ASN A 113 16.02 6.78 -7.64
N GLU A 114 16.22 5.47 -7.60
CA GLU A 114 17.38 4.81 -8.19
C GLU A 114 16.97 4.04 -9.44
N THR A 115 17.73 4.20 -10.53
CA THR A 115 17.56 3.31 -11.69
C THR A 115 18.00 1.92 -11.25
N PRO A 116 17.14 0.89 -11.30
CA PRO A 116 17.55 -0.45 -10.94
C PRO A 116 18.72 -0.84 -11.84
N SER A 117 19.90 -1.10 -11.25
CA SER A 117 20.97 -1.76 -11.99
C SER A 117 20.53 -3.20 -12.18
N TRP A 118 19.99 -3.51 -13.34
CA TRP A 118 19.75 -4.88 -13.81
C TRP A 118 21.10 -5.57 -14.08
N GLY A 119 22.03 -5.54 -13.12
CA GLY A 119 23.37 -6.09 -13.27
C GLY A 119 24.23 -5.33 -14.28
N THR A 120 24.75 -4.16 -13.90
CA THR A 120 26.07 -3.73 -14.40
C THR A 120 27.16 -4.50 -13.63
N GLY A 121 27.03 -5.83 -13.63
CA GLY A 121 27.95 -6.76 -12.99
C GLY A 121 28.33 -7.77 -14.04
N THR A 122 29.62 -7.77 -14.38
CA THR A 122 30.26 -8.67 -15.35
C THR A 122 29.57 -10.04 -15.35
N SER A 123 29.10 -10.46 -16.53
CA SER A 123 28.60 -11.83 -16.72
C SER A 123 29.56 -12.84 -16.08
N ARG A 124 29.07 -14.03 -15.72
CA ARG A 124 29.94 -15.19 -15.41
C ARG A 124 30.97 -15.47 -16.53
N THR A 125 30.83 -14.86 -17.71
CA THR A 125 31.74 -14.92 -18.85
C THR A 125 32.80 -13.81 -18.91
N GLY A 126 32.80 -12.80 -18.02
CA GLY A 126 33.82 -11.75 -18.05
C GLY A 126 33.55 -10.57 -19.00
N LEU A 127 32.36 -10.49 -19.62
CA LEU A 127 32.04 -9.44 -20.59
C LEU A 127 31.48 -8.17 -19.92
N GLU A 128 32.00 -7.01 -20.33
CA GLU A 128 31.41 -5.69 -20.05
C GLU A 128 30.22 -5.47 -20.99
N PHE A 129 29.11 -4.95 -20.44
CA PHE A 129 27.90 -4.63 -21.20
C PHE A 129 27.94 -3.17 -21.64
N ALA A 130 27.54 -2.87 -22.88
CA ALA A 130 27.31 -1.49 -23.30
C ALA A 130 26.02 -0.94 -22.67
N GLU A 131 25.93 0.38 -22.47
CA GLU A 131 24.66 1.01 -22.05
C GLU A 131 23.54 0.64 -23.03
N GLY A 132 22.51 -0.07 -22.54
CA GLY A 132 21.36 -0.49 -23.32
C GLY A 132 21.33 -1.95 -23.78
N GLU A 133 22.32 -2.77 -23.42
CA GLU A 133 22.32 -4.22 -23.66
C GLU A 133 21.81 -5.00 -22.46
N TYR A 134 20.73 -5.77 -22.60
CA TYR A 134 20.18 -6.60 -21.53
C TYR A 134 20.38 -8.09 -21.83
N VAL A 135 20.59 -8.89 -20.78
CA VAL A 135 20.58 -10.36 -20.89
C VAL A 135 19.21 -10.87 -20.46
N ILE A 136 18.46 -11.42 -21.41
CA ILE A 136 17.28 -12.21 -21.08
C ILE A 136 17.76 -13.65 -20.92
N SER A 137 17.90 -14.09 -19.66
CA SER A 137 18.16 -15.49 -19.33
C SER A 137 16.97 -16.33 -19.78
N THR A 138 17.01 -16.87 -20.99
CA THR A 138 16.10 -17.95 -21.38
C THR A 138 16.62 -19.24 -20.77
N ARG A 139 15.72 -20.13 -20.33
CA ARG A 139 16.03 -21.32 -19.52
C ARG A 139 17.16 -22.22 -20.04
N ASP A 140 17.62 -22.05 -21.28
CA ASP A 140 18.70 -22.84 -21.89
C ASP A 140 19.74 -22.02 -22.69
N ASP A 141 19.67 -20.68 -22.76
CA ASP A 141 20.73 -19.89 -23.42
C ASP A 141 20.61 -18.39 -23.06
N ASP A 142 21.73 -17.77 -22.69
CA ASP A 142 21.82 -16.32 -22.51
C ASP A 142 21.92 -15.67 -23.89
N ARG A 143 20.83 -15.05 -24.38
CA ARG A 143 20.84 -14.28 -25.62
C ARG A 143 20.90 -12.79 -25.33
N PHE A 144 21.79 -12.11 -26.04
CA PHE A 144 21.89 -10.65 -26.06
C PHE A 144 20.87 -10.11 -27.06
N ILE A 145 20.07 -9.13 -26.62
CA ILE A 145 19.08 -8.46 -27.45
C ILE A 145 19.30 -6.95 -27.31
N GLN A 146 19.32 -6.22 -28.42
CA GLN A 146 19.36 -4.76 -28.38
C GLN A 146 17.97 -4.22 -28.04
N LYS A 147 17.91 -3.08 -27.35
CA LYS A 147 16.63 -2.44 -26.96
C LYS A 147 15.64 -2.25 -28.13
N GLU A 148 16.14 -2.12 -29.37
CA GLU A 148 15.34 -1.99 -30.59
C GLU A 148 14.72 -3.33 -31.06
N ASP A 149 15.32 -4.47 -30.71
CA ASP A 149 14.84 -5.80 -31.12
C ASP A 149 13.68 -6.30 -30.25
N GLU A 150 13.49 -5.78 -29.04
CA GLU A 150 12.38 -6.14 -28.14
C GLU A 150 11.02 -5.65 -28.68
N GLU A 151 10.97 -4.46 -29.30
CA GLU A 151 9.76 -3.96 -29.95
C GLU A 151 9.31 -4.87 -31.10
N ALA A 152 10.24 -5.53 -31.80
CA ALA A 152 9.94 -6.47 -32.89
C ALA A 152 9.45 -7.84 -32.42
N VAL A 153 9.83 -8.27 -31.20
CA VAL A 153 9.38 -9.54 -30.60
C VAL A 153 7.97 -9.40 -30.02
N ASN A 154 7.66 -8.27 -29.39
CA ASN A 154 6.36 -8.04 -28.76
C ASN A 154 5.21 -7.88 -29.79
N ASP A 155 5.52 -7.41 -31.01
CA ASP A 155 4.56 -7.31 -32.12
C ASP A 155 4.13 -8.68 -32.70
N GLN A 156 4.84 -9.78 -32.39
CA GLN A 156 4.52 -11.11 -32.91
C GLN A 156 3.62 -11.95 -31.98
N GLU A 157 3.48 -11.60 -30.70
CA GLU A 157 2.64 -12.33 -29.74
C GLU A 157 1.20 -11.80 -29.60
N GLU A 158 0.86 -10.66 -30.24
CA GLU A 158 -0.49 -10.07 -30.19
C GLU A 158 -1.43 -10.42 -31.37
N LYS A 159 -1.18 -11.53 -32.12
CA LYS A 159 -2.10 -12.04 -33.16
C LYS A 159 -2.85 -13.31 -32.79
#